data_AF-H1HNY9-F1
#
_entry.id   AF-H1HNY9-F1
#
_cell.length_a   1.000
_cell.length_b   1.000
_cell.length_c   1.000
_cell.angle_alpha   90.00
_cell.angle_beta   90.00
_cell.angle_gamma   90.00
#
_symmetry.space_group_name_H-M   'P 1'
#
loop_
_entity.id
_entity.type
_entity.pdbx_description
1 polymer ?
#
loop_
_entity_poly.entity_id
_entity_poly.type
_entity_poly.pdbx_seq_one_letter_code
_entity_poly.pdbx_strand_id
1 'polypeptide(L)'
;MIKKTTTILLPLLCFAAQYAAASKLTENRLEAPVSSSYTTLWFILAFGGVFLLVTLYNHWAKVKMLFRMFGGTLRMEEDTQLTEDQQRKMLLSGVYSTQKSSPMNVIKTGMGREERRELLSRAYGITDSATAKDKLDYFKDAGSRRFFTQVTESLKLKNKKEIQQYISESFEDEEDMQDCWEQVQYAFASLEPLIKEQIIRDEADFIRIGPDAWDVGRLVFVARMCTEEGWITEEELWRYADAADEIAHRTLTSWEDFGKSYIIGRCLWCGTANYFEVMTGYAKKMYTNPKSPWKRIPFAK
;
A
#
# COMPACT_ATOMS: atom_id res chain seq x y z
N MET A 1 -16.35 3.82 6.63
CA MET A 1 -15.59 4.91 7.29
C MET A 1 -15.30 6.12 6.38
N ILE A 2 -16.18 6.46 5.43
CA ILE A 2 -15.96 7.55 4.45
C ILE A 2 -16.53 8.91 4.93
N LYS A 3 -17.28 8.93 6.05
CA LYS A 3 -18.00 10.14 6.48
C LYS A 3 -17.15 11.30 7.01
N LYS A 4 -15.88 11.10 7.37
CA LYS A 4 -15.05 12.17 8.00
C LYS A 4 -14.24 13.02 7.01
N THR A 5 -13.94 12.50 5.82
CA THR A 5 -13.14 13.22 4.83
C THR A 5 -13.96 14.27 4.08
N THR A 6 -15.24 13.99 3.85
CA THR A 6 -16.18 14.93 3.22
C THR A 6 -16.50 16.13 4.13
N THR A 7 -16.40 15.97 5.45
CA THR A 7 -16.71 17.03 6.44
C THR A 7 -15.69 18.17 6.44
N ILE A 8 -14.47 17.96 5.92
CA ILE A 8 -13.40 18.98 5.91
C ILE A 8 -13.39 19.76 4.58
N LEU A 9 -13.71 19.10 3.45
CA LEU A 9 -13.76 19.72 2.12
C LEU A 9 -15.02 20.58 1.90
N LEU A 10 -16.16 20.18 2.45
CA LEU A 10 -17.43 20.89 2.30
C LEU A 10 -17.43 22.32 2.89
N PRO A 11 -16.90 22.58 4.10
CA PRO A 11 -16.87 23.95 4.63
C PRO A 11 -15.91 24.84 3.83
N LEU A 12 -14.75 24.36 3.39
CA LEU A 12 -13.78 25.16 2.61
C LEU A 12 -14.34 25.60 1.24
N LEU A 13 -15.06 24.72 0.55
CA LEU A 13 -15.74 25.04 -0.71
C LEU A 13 -17.00 25.91 -0.49
N CYS A 14 -17.75 25.69 0.59
CA CYS A 14 -18.90 26.53 0.95
C CYS A 14 -18.46 27.95 1.34
N PHE A 15 -17.34 28.14 2.02
CA PHE A 15 -16.82 29.47 2.38
C PHE A 15 -16.40 30.28 1.14
N ALA A 16 -15.75 29.66 0.15
CA ALA A 16 -15.39 30.32 -1.10
C ALA A 16 -16.63 30.71 -1.94
N ALA A 17 -17.64 29.84 -2.00
CA ALA A 17 -18.90 30.11 -2.70
C ALA A 17 -19.76 31.18 -1.99
N GLN A 18 -19.78 31.17 -0.65
CA GLN A 18 -20.47 32.20 0.16
C GLN A 18 -19.82 33.57 0.03
N TYR A 19 -18.48 33.64 -0.04
CA TYR A 19 -17.76 34.91 -0.27
C TYR A 19 -18.03 35.49 -1.66
N ALA A 20 -18.03 34.65 -2.70
CA ALA A 20 -18.31 35.07 -4.08
C ALA A 20 -19.78 35.47 -4.31
N ALA A 21 -20.73 34.87 -3.58
CA ALA A 21 -22.14 35.25 -3.61
C ALA A 21 -22.41 36.52 -2.79
N ALA A 22 -21.74 36.68 -1.64
CA ALA A 22 -21.84 37.87 -0.80
C ALA A 22 -21.28 39.12 -1.50
N SER A 23 -20.15 39.00 -2.22
CA SER A 23 -19.54 40.12 -2.96
C SER A 23 -20.41 40.62 -4.12
N LYS A 24 -21.24 39.75 -4.72
CA LYS A 24 -22.21 40.14 -5.77
C LYS A 24 -23.47 40.80 -5.21
N LEU A 25 -23.81 40.56 -3.94
CA LEU A 25 -24.98 41.14 -3.28
C LEU A 25 -24.68 42.47 -2.57
N THR A 26 -23.41 42.85 -2.42
CA THR A 26 -23.01 44.09 -1.73
C THR A 26 -23.02 45.34 -2.61
N GLU A 27 -23.44 45.23 -3.88
CA GLU A 27 -23.49 46.39 -4.79
C GLU A 27 -24.72 47.29 -4.53
N ASN A 28 -25.68 46.86 -3.72
CA ASN A 28 -26.88 47.64 -3.40
C ASN A 28 -27.35 47.45 -1.95
N ARG A 29 -26.75 48.18 -0.99
CA ARG A 29 -27.46 48.99 0.04
C ARG A 29 -26.57 49.38 1.23
N LEU A 30 -26.62 50.70 1.50
CA LEU A 30 -26.56 51.45 2.77
C LEU A 30 -25.41 51.18 3.75
N GLU A 31 -24.63 52.24 3.99
CA GLU A 31 -23.54 52.32 4.96
C GLU A 31 -24.02 51.99 6.39
N ALA A 32 -23.47 50.90 6.95
CA ALA A 32 -23.58 50.55 8.36
C ALA A 32 -22.48 51.28 9.17
N PRO A 33 -22.72 51.61 10.45
CA PRO A 33 -21.75 52.37 11.24
C PRO A 33 -20.48 51.54 11.46
N VAL A 34 -19.33 52.16 11.21
CA VAL A 34 -18.00 51.56 11.38
C VAL A 34 -17.71 51.36 12.87
N SER A 35 -18.19 50.25 13.41
CA SER A 35 -17.62 49.61 14.60
C SER A 35 -16.21 49.13 14.26
N SER A 36 -15.25 49.21 15.20
CA SER A 36 -13.84 48.89 15.01
C SER A 36 -13.63 47.41 14.62
N SER A 37 -13.95 47.06 13.38
CA SER A 37 -14.07 45.68 12.91
C SER A 37 -12.73 44.98 12.75
N TYR A 38 -11.63 45.72 12.85
CA TYR A 38 -10.29 45.16 12.78
C TYR A 38 -9.98 44.27 13.97
N THR A 39 -10.33 44.63 15.21
CA THR A 39 -9.95 43.82 16.38
C THR A 39 -10.63 42.46 16.39
N THR A 40 -11.95 42.42 16.16
CA THR A 40 -12.71 41.16 16.06
C THR A 40 -12.26 40.31 14.86
N LEU A 41 -11.96 40.94 13.71
CA LEU A 41 -11.41 40.25 12.54
C LEU A 41 -10.00 39.69 12.82
N TRP A 42 -9.13 40.45 13.50
CA TRP A 42 -7.80 40.01 13.91
C TRP A 42 -7.86 38.86 14.91
N PHE A 43 -8.82 38.86 15.86
CA PHE A 43 -9.02 37.72 16.75
C PHE A 43 -9.49 36.48 15.98
N ILE A 44 -10.45 36.61 15.06
CA ILE A 44 -10.90 35.48 14.22
C ILE A 44 -9.77 34.94 13.34
N LEU A 45 -8.96 35.82 12.73
CA LEU A 45 -7.81 35.43 11.92
C LEU A 45 -6.67 34.85 12.77
N ALA A 46 -6.42 35.37 13.96
CA ALA A 46 -5.38 34.86 14.87
C ALA A 46 -5.78 33.51 15.47
N PHE A 47 -6.99 33.36 15.99
CA PHE A 47 -7.48 32.09 16.54
C PHE A 47 -7.74 31.06 15.43
N GLY A 48 -8.29 31.48 14.29
CA GLY A 48 -8.42 30.63 13.11
C GLY A 48 -7.07 30.18 12.56
N GLY A 49 -6.09 31.10 12.51
CA GLY A 49 -4.71 30.82 12.11
C GLY A 49 -3.99 29.89 13.08
N VAL A 50 -4.10 30.12 14.39
CA VAL A 50 -3.53 29.22 15.42
C VAL A 50 -4.21 27.85 15.38
N PHE A 51 -5.54 27.79 15.27
CA PHE A 51 -6.26 26.52 15.13
C PHE A 51 -5.85 25.76 13.87
N LEU A 52 -5.70 26.46 12.74
CA LEU A 52 -5.21 25.87 11.50
C LEU A 52 -3.76 25.38 11.66
N LEU A 53 -2.88 26.16 12.27
CA LEU A 53 -1.49 25.78 12.53
C LEU A 53 -1.38 24.57 13.46
N VAL A 54 -2.16 24.53 14.54
CA VAL A 54 -2.24 23.39 15.45
C VAL A 54 -2.79 22.16 14.74
N THR A 55 -3.82 22.32 13.90
CA THR A 55 -4.39 21.22 13.11
C THR A 55 -3.41 20.71 12.06
N LEU A 56 -2.71 21.60 11.37
CA LEU A 56 -1.66 21.27 10.40
C LEU A 56 -0.46 20.60 11.07
N TYR A 57 -0.08 21.05 12.27
CA TYR A 57 0.97 20.44 13.09
C TYR A 57 0.57 19.03 13.54
N ASN A 58 -0.63 18.88 14.12
CA ASN A 58 -1.16 17.59 14.58
C ASN A 58 -1.47 16.61 13.43
N HIS A 59 -1.58 17.09 12.20
CA HIS A 59 -1.80 16.27 11.01
C HIS A 59 -0.67 16.39 9.99
N TRP A 60 0.51 16.83 10.42
CA TRP A 60 1.63 17.15 9.53
C TRP A 60 2.10 15.94 8.71
N ALA A 61 2.08 14.74 9.31
CA ALA A 61 2.37 13.49 8.59
C ALA A 61 1.40 13.25 7.41
N LYS A 62 0.09 13.52 7.60
CA LYS A 62 -0.92 13.39 6.54
C LYS A 62 -0.75 14.46 5.47
N VAL A 63 -0.37 15.68 5.87
CA VAL A 63 -0.05 16.78 4.96
C VAL A 63 1.17 16.43 4.09
N LYS A 64 2.24 15.85 4.66
CA LYS A 64 3.40 15.36 3.90
C LYS A 64 3.05 14.25 2.93
N MET A 65 2.19 13.30 3.34
CA MET A 65 1.68 12.26 2.45
C MET A 65 0.91 12.87 1.27
N LEU A 66 0.06 13.88 1.52
CA LEU A 66 -0.64 14.62 0.46
C LEU A 66 0.33 15.29 -0.52
N PHE A 67 1.36 16.00 -0.02
CA PHE A 67 2.39 16.60 -0.86
C PHE A 67 3.14 15.57 -1.71
N ARG A 68 3.46 14.40 -1.15
CA ARG A 68 4.06 13.29 -1.90
C ARG A 68 3.17 12.79 -3.03
N MET A 69 1.86 12.71 -2.82
CA MET A 69 0.92 12.30 -3.86
C MET A 69 0.88 13.29 -5.04
N PHE A 70 1.06 14.60 -4.80
CA PHE A 70 1.18 15.60 -5.86
C PHE A 70 2.44 15.43 -6.72
N GLY A 71 3.53 14.90 -6.15
CA GLY A 71 4.77 14.58 -6.88
C GLY A 71 4.67 13.35 -7.79
N GLY A 72 3.50 12.72 -7.88
CA GLY A 72 3.27 11.51 -8.67
C GLY A 72 3.61 10.23 -7.90
N THR A 73 3.10 9.09 -8.40
CA THR A 73 3.23 7.79 -7.71
C THR A 73 4.33 6.89 -8.29
N LEU A 74 4.89 7.22 -9.47
CA LEU A 74 5.94 6.45 -10.16
C LEU A 74 7.27 7.21 -10.03
N ARG A 75 7.74 7.39 -8.79
CA ARG A 75 8.87 8.27 -8.48
C ARG A 75 10.20 7.53 -8.60
N MET A 76 11.14 8.16 -9.28
CA MET A 76 12.53 7.72 -9.43
C MET A 76 13.41 8.93 -9.11
N GLU A 77 14.45 8.74 -8.29
CA GLU A 77 15.46 9.76 -8.02
C GLU A 77 16.45 9.80 -9.20
N GLU A 78 16.85 10.99 -9.64
CA GLU A 78 17.73 11.18 -10.81
C GLU A 78 19.18 10.77 -10.53
N ASP A 79 19.63 10.92 -9.29
CA ASP A 79 21.00 10.74 -8.82
C ASP A 79 21.19 9.45 -8.00
N THR A 80 20.41 8.40 -8.32
CA THR A 80 20.55 7.12 -7.63
C THR A 80 21.95 6.55 -7.74
N GLN A 81 22.47 6.07 -6.62
CA GLN A 81 23.76 5.36 -6.53
C GLN A 81 23.60 3.85 -6.65
N LEU A 82 22.36 3.36 -6.84
CA LEU A 82 22.08 1.94 -6.97
C LEU A 82 22.41 1.47 -8.38
N THR A 83 23.10 0.33 -8.47
CA THR A 83 23.28 -0.40 -9.74
C THR A 83 21.94 -0.80 -10.34
N GLU A 84 21.89 -1.10 -11.64
CA GLU A 84 20.63 -1.51 -12.29
C GLU A 84 20.01 -2.77 -11.63
N ASP A 85 20.82 -3.73 -11.20
CA ASP A 85 20.34 -4.91 -10.47
C ASP A 85 19.75 -4.55 -9.11
N GLN A 86 20.41 -3.67 -8.35
CA GLN A 86 19.86 -3.15 -7.09
C GLN A 86 18.55 -2.38 -7.32
N GLN A 87 18.45 -1.59 -8.38
CA GLN A 87 17.21 -0.92 -8.76
C GLN A 87 16.11 -1.93 -9.12
N ARG A 88 16.43 -2.97 -9.89
CA ARG A 88 15.51 -4.08 -10.22
C ARG A 88 14.96 -4.74 -8.96
N LYS A 89 15.82 -5.00 -7.96
CA LYS A 89 15.41 -5.57 -6.66
C LYS A 89 14.54 -4.59 -5.85
N MET A 90 14.87 -3.30 -5.84
CA MET A 90 14.01 -2.28 -5.21
C MET A 90 12.63 -2.19 -5.86
N LEU A 91 12.55 -2.39 -7.18
CA LEU A 91 11.31 -2.40 -7.95
C LEU A 91 10.35 -3.53 -7.61
N LEU A 92 10.79 -4.58 -6.91
CA LEU A 92 9.90 -5.59 -6.32
C LEU A 92 8.92 -4.94 -5.31
N SER A 93 9.33 -3.86 -4.64
CA SER A 93 8.43 -3.05 -3.80
C SER A 93 7.54 -2.09 -4.58
N GLY A 94 7.54 -2.12 -5.91
CA GLY A 94 6.96 -1.09 -6.78
C GLY A 94 5.46 -0.84 -6.58
N VAL A 95 4.66 -1.88 -6.38
CA VAL A 95 3.21 -1.73 -6.12
C VAL A 95 2.99 -1.00 -4.79
N TYR A 96 3.72 -1.39 -3.73
CA TYR A 96 3.59 -0.77 -2.42
C TYR A 96 4.20 0.64 -2.39
N SER A 97 5.31 0.86 -3.10
CA SER A 97 5.90 2.18 -3.32
C SER A 97 4.96 3.12 -4.07
N THR A 98 4.20 2.61 -5.06
CA THR A 98 3.16 3.37 -5.76
C THR A 98 2.07 3.82 -4.80
N GLN A 99 1.58 2.90 -3.95
CA GLN A 99 0.58 3.21 -2.93
C GLN A 99 1.07 4.29 -1.96
N LYS A 100 2.35 4.23 -1.56
CA LYS A 100 2.96 5.18 -0.62
C LYS A 100 3.52 6.43 -1.29
N SER A 101 3.53 6.53 -2.62
CA SER A 101 4.24 7.60 -3.35
C SER A 101 5.71 7.74 -2.92
N SER A 102 6.36 6.59 -2.71
CA SER A 102 7.78 6.46 -2.36
C SER A 102 8.62 6.29 -3.63
N PRO A 103 9.87 6.82 -3.64
CA PRO A 103 10.78 6.58 -4.75
C PRO A 103 11.15 5.09 -4.84
N MET A 104 11.41 4.60 -6.05
CA MET A 104 11.51 3.16 -6.31
C MET A 104 12.92 2.67 -6.64
N ASN A 105 13.89 3.58 -6.80
CA ASN A 105 15.27 3.29 -7.16
C ASN A 105 16.28 3.75 -6.10
N VAL A 106 15.85 3.91 -4.86
CA VAL A 106 16.71 4.24 -3.71
C VAL A 106 16.20 3.52 -2.46
N ILE A 107 17.09 3.31 -1.48
CA ILE A 107 16.72 2.69 -0.20
C ILE A 107 15.71 3.57 0.54
N LYS A 108 15.95 4.88 0.61
CA LYS A 108 15.07 5.83 1.31
C LYS A 108 13.64 5.79 0.76
N THR A 109 12.66 5.67 1.65
CA THR A 109 11.23 5.60 1.29
C THR A 109 10.60 6.99 1.11
N GLY A 110 11.30 8.06 1.51
CA GLY A 110 10.76 9.41 1.56
C GLY A 110 9.68 9.61 2.65
N MET A 111 9.53 8.63 3.56
CA MET A 111 8.62 8.72 4.69
C MET A 111 9.24 9.50 5.84
N GLY A 112 8.43 10.30 6.52
CA GLY A 112 8.87 10.92 7.77
C GLY A 112 9.04 9.85 8.86
N ARG A 113 9.98 10.06 9.79
CA ARG A 113 10.25 9.10 10.89
C ARG A 113 8.99 8.70 11.66
N GLU A 114 8.12 9.66 11.99
CA GLU A 114 6.87 9.40 12.71
C GLU A 114 5.90 8.55 11.88
N GLU A 115 5.63 8.93 10.62
CA GLU A 115 4.79 8.16 9.67
C GLU A 115 5.30 6.73 9.50
N ARG A 116 6.61 6.58 9.37
CA ARG A 116 7.29 5.29 9.21
C ARG A 116 7.16 4.42 10.46
N ARG A 117 7.42 4.97 11.66
CA ARG A 117 7.27 4.25 12.93
C ARG A 117 5.83 3.86 13.21
N GLU A 118 4.88 4.74 12.93
CA GLU A 118 3.46 4.45 13.07
C GLU A 118 3.07 3.28 12.15
N LEU A 119 3.52 3.29 10.89
CA LEU A 119 3.23 2.21 9.95
C LEU A 119 3.89 0.89 10.38
N LEU A 120 5.17 0.91 10.74
CA LEU A 120 5.92 -0.26 11.22
C LEU A 120 5.24 -0.90 12.45
N SER A 121 4.88 -0.08 13.44
CA SER A 121 4.23 -0.58 14.65
C SER A 121 2.81 -1.06 14.39
N ARG A 122 1.95 -0.24 13.77
CA ARG A 122 0.52 -0.55 13.65
C ARG A 122 0.20 -1.64 12.62
N ALA A 123 0.90 -1.66 11.49
CA ALA A 123 0.59 -2.59 10.40
C ALA A 123 1.45 -3.86 10.43
N TYR A 124 2.62 -3.80 11.06
CA TYR A 124 3.59 -4.90 11.04
C TYR A 124 4.01 -5.39 12.42
N GLY A 125 3.62 -4.69 13.51
CA GLY A 125 4.02 -5.06 14.86
C GLY A 125 5.52 -4.84 15.13
N ILE A 126 6.20 -4.01 14.34
CA ILE A 126 7.64 -3.79 14.44
C ILE A 126 7.92 -2.55 15.29
N THR A 127 8.67 -2.73 16.37
CA THR A 127 9.04 -1.66 17.32
C THR A 127 10.54 -1.55 17.57
N ASP A 128 11.33 -2.53 17.14
CA ASP A 128 12.76 -2.66 17.39
C ASP A 128 13.44 -3.61 16.38
N SER A 129 14.74 -3.84 16.53
CA SER A 129 15.53 -4.74 15.69
C SER A 129 15.09 -6.20 15.72
N ALA A 130 14.64 -6.71 16.86
CA ALA A 130 14.25 -8.11 16.99
C ALA A 130 12.94 -8.37 16.23
N THR A 131 11.92 -7.59 16.56
CA THR A 131 10.60 -7.64 15.88
C THR A 131 10.71 -7.32 14.39
N ALA A 132 11.69 -6.50 13.96
CA ALA A 132 11.96 -6.26 12.55
C ALA A 132 12.45 -7.54 11.85
N LYS A 133 13.46 -8.20 12.40
CA LYS A 133 14.02 -9.43 11.83
C LYS A 133 12.98 -10.54 11.77
N ASP A 134 12.23 -10.74 12.86
CA ASP A 134 11.15 -11.74 12.92
C ASP A 134 10.11 -11.50 11.81
N LYS A 135 9.71 -10.24 11.58
CA LYS A 135 8.73 -9.92 10.53
C LYS A 135 9.29 -10.08 9.11
N LEU A 136 10.55 -9.71 8.90
CA LEU A 136 11.21 -9.84 7.60
C LEU A 136 11.45 -11.32 7.26
N ASP A 137 11.87 -12.12 8.24
CA ASP A 137 11.99 -13.58 8.10
C ASP A 137 10.63 -14.23 7.86
N TYR A 138 9.57 -13.79 8.55
CA TYR A 138 8.21 -14.25 8.25
C TYR A 138 7.82 -14.02 6.78
N PHE A 139 8.09 -12.84 6.22
CA PHE A 139 7.81 -12.60 4.80
C PHE A 139 8.70 -13.46 3.89
N LYS A 140 9.97 -13.67 4.25
CA LYS A 140 10.95 -14.46 3.50
C LYS A 140 10.65 -15.96 3.49
N ASP A 141 10.12 -16.50 4.59
CA ASP A 141 9.98 -17.95 4.77
C ASP A 141 8.54 -18.45 4.60
N ALA A 142 7.54 -17.72 5.12
CA ALA A 142 6.15 -18.17 5.13
C ALA A 142 5.18 -17.22 4.43
N GLY A 143 4.89 -16.06 5.01
CA GLY A 143 3.96 -15.07 4.47
C GLY A 143 2.54 -15.59 4.20
N SER A 144 1.83 -14.90 3.31
CA SER A 144 0.50 -15.28 2.84
C SER A 144 0.51 -16.45 1.84
N ARG A 145 1.68 -16.89 1.37
CA ARG A 145 1.83 -18.07 0.49
C ARG A 145 1.85 -19.41 1.23
N ARG A 146 1.94 -19.42 2.57
CA ARG A 146 2.13 -20.64 3.37
C ARG A 146 1.09 -21.75 3.12
N PHE A 147 -0.15 -21.39 2.81
CA PHE A 147 -1.22 -22.37 2.53
C PHE A 147 -1.61 -22.44 1.05
N PHE A 148 -0.78 -21.89 0.15
CA PHE A 148 -1.16 -21.81 -1.25
C PHE A 148 -1.34 -23.20 -1.88
N THR A 149 -0.54 -24.19 -1.50
CA THR A 149 -0.76 -25.59 -1.92
C THR A 149 -2.16 -26.07 -1.56
N GLN A 150 -2.59 -25.87 -0.31
CA GLN A 150 -3.92 -26.26 0.15
C GLN A 150 -5.03 -25.48 -0.55
N VAL A 151 -4.81 -24.20 -0.85
CA VAL A 151 -5.72 -23.41 -1.69
C VAL A 151 -5.87 -24.05 -3.06
N THR A 152 -4.76 -24.40 -3.74
CA THR A 152 -4.82 -24.99 -5.08
C THR A 152 -5.53 -26.34 -5.11
N GLU A 153 -5.32 -27.20 -4.11
CA GLU A 153 -6.05 -28.48 -4.02
C GLU A 153 -7.53 -28.27 -3.69
N SER A 154 -7.85 -27.31 -2.83
CA SER A 154 -9.25 -26.99 -2.49
C SER A 154 -10.05 -26.52 -3.70
N LEU A 155 -9.43 -25.72 -4.59
CA LEU A 155 -10.04 -25.26 -5.84
C LEU A 155 -10.42 -26.42 -6.77
N LYS A 156 -9.66 -27.53 -6.77
CA LYS A 156 -9.98 -28.72 -7.55
C LYS A 156 -11.17 -29.51 -6.99
N LEU A 157 -11.26 -29.61 -5.66
CA LEU A 157 -12.32 -30.36 -4.98
C LEU A 157 -13.69 -29.70 -5.16
N LYS A 158 -13.78 -28.37 -5.06
CA LYS A 158 -15.02 -27.55 -5.22
C LYS A 158 -16.16 -27.85 -4.22
N ASN A 159 -16.12 -28.99 -3.53
CA ASN A 159 -17.09 -29.39 -2.52
C ASN A 159 -16.62 -28.98 -1.13
N LYS A 160 -17.46 -28.18 -0.44
CA LYS A 160 -17.16 -27.67 0.91
C LYS A 160 -16.77 -28.75 1.91
N LYS A 161 -17.48 -29.89 1.94
CA LYS A 161 -17.23 -30.96 2.92
C LYS A 161 -15.91 -31.67 2.66
N GLU A 162 -15.62 -31.95 1.38
CA GLU A 162 -14.35 -32.58 0.98
C GLU A 162 -13.17 -31.66 1.26
N ILE A 163 -13.32 -30.35 1.01
CA ILE A 163 -12.29 -29.37 1.35
C ILE A 163 -12.03 -29.31 2.86
N GLN A 164 -13.09 -29.28 3.68
CA GLN A 164 -12.95 -29.27 5.14
C GLN A 164 -12.25 -30.53 5.65
N GLN A 165 -12.58 -31.69 5.09
CA GLN A 165 -11.90 -32.94 5.40
C GLN A 165 -10.41 -32.89 4.99
N TYR A 166 -10.11 -32.47 3.77
CA TYR A 166 -8.74 -32.32 3.27
C TYR A 166 -7.89 -31.41 4.17
N ILE A 167 -8.42 -30.27 4.60
CA ILE A 167 -7.71 -29.35 5.50
C ILE A 167 -7.49 -30.00 6.87
N SER A 168 -8.50 -30.68 7.43
CA SER A 168 -8.36 -31.36 8.73
C SER A 168 -7.34 -32.51 8.71
N GLU A 169 -7.12 -33.13 7.55
CA GLU A 169 -6.10 -34.17 7.37
C GLU A 169 -4.70 -33.58 7.07
N SER A 170 -4.63 -32.29 6.69
CA SER A 170 -3.38 -31.63 6.28
C SER A 170 -2.60 -30.99 7.44
N PHE A 171 -3.23 -30.76 8.59
CA PHE A 171 -2.62 -30.04 9.71
C PHE A 171 -2.97 -30.69 11.05
N GLU A 172 -2.00 -30.69 11.97
CA GLU A 172 -2.22 -31.11 13.36
C GLU A 172 -2.68 -29.94 14.25
N ASP A 173 -2.22 -28.73 13.94
CA ASP A 173 -2.49 -27.52 14.71
C ASP A 173 -3.82 -26.86 14.33
N GLU A 174 -4.64 -26.54 15.34
CA GLU A 174 -5.98 -25.97 15.13
C GLU A 174 -5.96 -24.53 14.57
N GLU A 175 -4.94 -23.74 14.90
CA GLU A 175 -4.80 -22.37 14.40
C GLU A 175 -4.45 -22.40 12.90
N ASP A 176 -3.49 -23.23 12.49
CA ASP A 176 -3.15 -23.41 11.07
C ASP A 176 -4.33 -23.97 10.25
N MET A 177 -5.14 -24.89 10.81
CA MET A 177 -6.37 -25.34 10.15
C MET A 177 -7.35 -24.21 9.91
N GLN A 178 -7.57 -23.36 10.92
CA GLN A 178 -8.50 -22.23 10.83
C GLN A 178 -8.00 -21.18 9.84
N ASP A 179 -6.72 -20.82 9.91
CA ASP A 179 -6.12 -19.83 9.00
C ASP A 179 -6.09 -20.32 7.56
N CYS A 180 -5.78 -21.61 7.34
CA CYS A 180 -5.85 -22.23 6.02
C CYS A 180 -7.28 -22.19 5.48
N TRP A 181 -8.27 -22.55 6.31
CA TRP A 181 -9.67 -22.52 5.92
C TRP A 181 -10.15 -21.10 5.57
N GLU A 182 -9.74 -20.09 6.33
CA GLU A 182 -10.04 -18.69 6.02
C GLU A 182 -9.42 -18.28 4.68
N GLN A 183 -8.15 -18.61 4.44
CA GLN A 183 -7.47 -18.29 3.19
C GLN A 183 -8.12 -18.98 1.98
N VAL A 184 -8.59 -20.23 2.14
CA VAL A 184 -9.36 -20.94 1.11
C VAL A 184 -10.66 -20.20 0.80
N GLN A 185 -11.41 -19.75 1.82
CA GLN A 185 -12.60 -18.95 1.60
C GLN A 185 -12.30 -17.65 0.85
N TYR A 186 -11.21 -16.96 1.21
CA TYR A 186 -10.77 -15.77 0.49
C TYR A 186 -10.42 -16.06 -0.97
N ALA A 187 -9.77 -17.19 -1.27
CA ALA A 187 -9.46 -17.60 -2.63
C ALA A 187 -10.74 -17.75 -3.47
N PHE A 188 -11.69 -18.57 -3.01
CA PHE A 188 -12.97 -18.79 -3.71
C PHE A 188 -13.74 -17.48 -3.92
N ALA A 189 -13.81 -16.63 -2.89
CA ALA A 189 -14.50 -15.33 -2.97
C ALA A 189 -13.80 -14.32 -3.89
N SER A 190 -12.51 -14.51 -4.19
CA SER A 190 -11.71 -13.58 -5.00
C SER A 190 -11.65 -13.93 -6.47
N LEU A 191 -11.97 -15.16 -6.89
CA LEU A 191 -11.86 -15.58 -8.29
C LEU A 191 -12.66 -14.68 -9.24
N GLU A 192 -13.95 -14.48 -8.99
CA GLU A 192 -14.80 -13.64 -9.85
C GLU A 192 -14.32 -12.17 -9.88
N PRO A 193 -14.03 -11.49 -8.74
CA PRO A 193 -13.43 -10.16 -8.76
C PRO A 193 -12.10 -10.07 -9.52
N LEU A 194 -11.22 -11.07 -9.40
CA LEU A 194 -9.93 -11.10 -10.10
C LEU A 194 -10.13 -11.23 -11.62
N ILE A 195 -11.11 -12.02 -12.07
CA ILE A 195 -11.48 -12.14 -13.49
C ILE A 195 -12.07 -10.82 -14.00
N LYS A 196 -13.01 -10.23 -13.24
CA LYS A 196 -13.63 -8.94 -13.59
C LYS A 196 -12.59 -7.83 -13.75
N GLU A 197 -11.60 -7.81 -12.86
CA GLU A 197 -10.49 -6.87 -12.93
C GLU A 197 -9.37 -7.31 -13.90
N GLN A 198 -9.54 -8.38 -14.67
CA GLN A 198 -8.55 -8.85 -15.65
C GLN A 198 -7.16 -9.11 -15.03
N ILE A 199 -7.13 -9.48 -13.75
CA ILE A 199 -5.91 -9.94 -13.08
C ILE A 199 -5.59 -11.37 -13.50
N ILE A 200 -6.62 -12.22 -13.58
CA ILE A 200 -6.55 -13.60 -14.08
C ILE A 200 -7.60 -13.78 -15.18
N ARG A 201 -7.40 -14.72 -16.11
CA ARG A 201 -8.45 -15.14 -17.04
C ARG A 201 -9.37 -16.20 -16.46
N ASP A 202 -8.78 -17.12 -15.69
CA ASP A 202 -9.44 -18.29 -15.10
C ASP A 202 -8.67 -18.79 -13.86
N GLU A 203 -9.13 -19.91 -13.31
CA GLU A 203 -8.51 -20.60 -12.18
C GLU A 203 -7.09 -21.12 -12.50
N ALA A 204 -6.81 -21.49 -13.75
CA ALA A 204 -5.49 -21.97 -14.13
C ALA A 204 -4.44 -20.83 -14.10
N ASP A 205 -4.82 -19.63 -14.52
CA ASP A 205 -4.00 -18.44 -14.35
C ASP A 205 -3.76 -18.12 -12.87
N PHE A 206 -4.77 -18.25 -12.01
CA PHE A 206 -4.63 -18.04 -10.56
C PHE A 206 -3.57 -18.98 -9.96
N ILE A 207 -3.63 -20.27 -10.30
CA ILE A 207 -2.70 -21.30 -9.83
C ILE A 207 -1.29 -21.05 -10.39
N ARG A 208 -1.17 -20.76 -11.69
CA ARG A 208 0.13 -20.53 -12.36
C ARG A 208 0.86 -19.31 -11.80
N ILE A 209 0.15 -18.20 -11.59
CA ILE A 209 0.74 -16.93 -11.16
C ILE A 209 1.06 -16.98 -9.66
N GLY A 210 0.13 -17.47 -8.84
CA GLY A 210 0.32 -17.59 -7.40
C GLY A 210 0.53 -16.27 -6.64
N PRO A 211 0.74 -16.32 -5.32
CA PRO A 211 0.65 -15.15 -4.43
C PRO A 211 1.99 -14.53 -4.03
N ASP A 212 3.12 -15.05 -4.51
CA ASP A 212 4.47 -14.76 -4.00
C ASP A 212 4.80 -13.26 -3.93
N ALA A 213 4.38 -12.48 -4.92
CA ALA A 213 4.76 -11.06 -5.01
C ALA A 213 4.18 -10.19 -3.87
N TRP A 214 3.07 -10.60 -3.24
CA TRP A 214 2.48 -9.83 -2.13
C TRP A 214 3.39 -9.76 -0.91
N ASP A 215 4.02 -10.88 -0.55
CA ASP A 215 4.97 -10.93 0.56
C ASP A 215 6.32 -10.36 0.15
N VAL A 216 6.80 -10.70 -1.06
CA VAL A 216 8.07 -10.21 -1.60
C VAL A 216 8.10 -8.68 -1.70
N GLY A 217 7.05 -8.06 -2.23
CA GLY A 217 7.01 -6.60 -2.36
C GLY A 217 6.98 -5.90 -1.00
N ARG A 218 6.33 -6.50 0.00
CA ARG A 218 6.31 -6.00 1.38
C ARG A 218 7.63 -6.24 2.10
N LEU A 219 8.29 -7.38 1.89
CA LEU A 219 9.62 -7.69 2.41
C LEU A 219 10.62 -6.60 2.05
N VAL A 220 10.72 -6.26 0.76
CA VAL A 220 11.65 -5.22 0.29
C VAL A 220 11.28 -3.85 0.87
N PHE A 221 10.00 -3.47 0.87
CA PHE A 221 9.60 -2.16 1.37
C PHE A 221 9.77 -2.00 2.89
N VAL A 222 9.42 -3.04 3.67
CA VAL A 222 9.56 -3.04 5.11
C VAL A 222 11.04 -3.06 5.49
N ALA A 223 11.88 -3.83 4.78
CA ALA A 223 13.32 -3.82 5.00
C ALA A 223 13.92 -2.42 4.79
N ARG A 224 13.48 -1.69 3.74
CA ARG A 224 13.89 -0.28 3.52
C ARG A 224 13.54 0.59 4.71
N MET A 225 12.31 0.50 5.21
CA MET A 225 11.88 1.27 6.39
C MET A 225 12.67 0.91 7.65
N CYS A 226 12.93 -0.38 7.90
CA CYS A 226 13.72 -0.87 9.02
C CYS A 226 15.18 -0.40 8.94
N THR A 227 15.75 -0.34 7.73
CA THR A 227 17.11 0.17 7.49
C THR A 227 17.19 1.65 7.86
N GLU A 228 16.21 2.45 7.45
CA GLU A 228 16.19 3.87 7.79
C GLU A 228 15.88 4.17 9.28
N GLU A 229 15.36 3.20 10.03
CA GLU A 229 15.26 3.27 11.51
C GLU A 229 16.54 2.80 12.22
N GLY A 230 17.51 2.23 11.48
CA GLY A 230 18.70 1.61 12.05
C GLY A 230 18.41 0.28 12.75
N TRP A 231 17.27 -0.35 12.46
CA TRP A 231 16.89 -1.64 13.05
C TRP A 231 17.53 -2.83 12.34
N ILE A 232 17.86 -2.66 11.07
CA ILE A 232 18.72 -3.55 10.29
C ILE A 232 19.79 -2.73 9.57
N THR A 233 20.89 -3.38 9.23
CA THR A 233 21.98 -2.84 8.40
C THR A 233 21.60 -2.81 6.92
N GLU A 234 22.33 -2.05 6.11
CA GLU A 234 22.16 -2.08 4.66
C GLU A 234 22.54 -3.46 4.07
N GLU A 235 23.53 -4.14 4.64
CA GLU A 235 23.88 -5.50 4.24
C GLU A 235 22.72 -6.48 4.50
N GLU A 236 22.01 -6.34 5.63
CA GLU A 236 20.79 -7.09 5.91
C GLU A 236 19.67 -6.79 4.92
N LEU A 237 19.45 -5.52 4.57
CA LEU A 237 18.49 -5.13 3.55
C LEU A 237 18.75 -5.86 2.23
N TRP A 238 20.00 -5.86 1.76
CA TRP A 238 20.34 -6.50 0.49
C TRP A 238 20.15 -8.02 0.54
N ARG A 239 20.47 -8.68 1.65
CA ARG A 239 20.15 -10.11 1.83
C ARG A 239 18.66 -10.40 1.73
N TYR A 240 17.81 -9.56 2.32
CA TYR A 240 16.35 -9.72 2.19
C TYR A 240 15.86 -9.41 0.77
N ALA A 241 16.46 -8.42 0.10
CA ALA A 241 16.14 -8.08 -1.29
C ALA A 241 16.54 -9.20 -2.26
N ASP A 242 17.67 -9.86 -2.03
CA ASP A 242 18.13 -11.02 -2.81
C ASP A 242 17.19 -12.21 -2.61
N ALA A 243 16.80 -12.51 -1.36
CA ALA A 243 15.82 -13.57 -1.10
C ALA A 243 14.45 -13.27 -1.74
N ALA A 244 13.99 -12.03 -1.66
CA ALA A 244 12.80 -11.55 -2.36
C ALA A 244 12.90 -11.77 -3.88
N ASP A 245 14.06 -11.46 -4.47
CA ASP A 245 14.33 -11.62 -5.88
C ASP A 245 14.36 -13.10 -6.30
N GLU A 246 14.96 -13.97 -5.49
CA GLU A 246 14.90 -15.42 -5.70
C GLU A 246 13.47 -15.95 -5.67
N ILE A 247 12.67 -15.57 -4.67
CA ILE A 247 11.27 -16.00 -4.56
C ILE A 247 10.46 -15.53 -5.77
N ALA A 248 10.60 -14.26 -6.18
CA ALA A 248 9.88 -13.72 -7.33
C ALA A 248 10.17 -14.49 -8.62
N HIS A 249 11.40 -14.96 -8.81
CA HIS A 249 11.82 -15.66 -10.02
C HIS A 249 11.55 -17.18 -10.02
N ARG A 250 10.93 -17.73 -8.97
CA ARG A 250 10.57 -19.17 -8.93
C ARG A 250 9.46 -19.49 -9.92
N THR A 251 8.43 -18.65 -9.97
CA THR A 251 7.17 -18.94 -10.69
C THR A 251 6.78 -17.82 -11.65
N LEU A 252 7.21 -16.58 -11.38
CA LEU A 252 6.83 -15.42 -12.17
C LEU A 252 7.80 -15.20 -13.32
N THR A 253 7.28 -14.77 -14.46
CA THR A 253 8.06 -14.65 -15.71
C THR A 253 8.20 -13.21 -16.21
N SER A 254 7.47 -12.26 -15.61
CA SER A 254 7.45 -10.87 -16.03
C SER A 254 6.98 -9.94 -14.92
N TRP A 255 7.21 -8.64 -15.10
CA TRP A 255 6.64 -7.61 -14.24
C TRP A 255 5.11 -7.60 -14.20
N GLU A 256 4.45 -8.02 -15.29
CA GLU A 256 3.00 -8.15 -15.31
C GLU A 256 2.54 -9.32 -14.44
N ASP A 257 3.19 -10.49 -14.54
CA ASP A 257 2.95 -11.62 -13.64
C ASP A 257 3.21 -11.20 -12.19
N PHE A 258 4.28 -10.43 -11.91
CA PHE A 258 4.57 -9.90 -10.57
C PHE A 258 3.44 -8.98 -10.05
N GLY A 259 2.97 -8.05 -10.87
CA GLY A 259 1.86 -7.17 -10.49
C GLY A 259 0.56 -7.95 -10.21
N LYS A 260 0.25 -8.97 -11.02
CA LYS A 260 -0.91 -9.84 -10.83
C LYS A 260 -0.78 -10.70 -9.57
N SER A 261 0.38 -11.30 -9.36
CA SER A 261 0.72 -12.10 -8.18
C SER A 261 0.56 -11.28 -6.89
N TYR A 262 0.94 -10.00 -6.92
CA TYR A 262 0.79 -9.12 -5.77
C TYR A 262 -0.68 -8.96 -5.35
N ILE A 263 -1.59 -8.87 -6.33
CA ILE A 263 -3.03 -8.77 -6.08
C ILE A 263 -3.62 -10.10 -5.63
N ILE A 264 -3.20 -11.22 -6.23
CA ILE A 264 -3.59 -12.57 -5.79
C ILE A 264 -3.21 -12.80 -4.32
N GLY A 265 -1.96 -12.54 -3.94
CA GLY A 265 -1.52 -12.72 -2.56
C GLY A 265 -2.21 -11.78 -1.58
N ARG A 266 -2.54 -10.55 -2.00
CA ARG A 266 -3.38 -9.65 -1.18
C ARG A 266 -4.77 -10.22 -0.95
N CYS A 267 -5.40 -10.78 -1.97
CA CYS A 267 -6.70 -11.45 -1.85
C CYS A 267 -6.62 -12.62 -0.87
N LEU A 268 -5.57 -13.42 -0.89
CA LEU A 268 -5.37 -14.49 0.09
C LEU A 268 -5.13 -14.00 1.52
N TRP A 269 -4.75 -12.73 1.70
CA TRP A 269 -4.51 -12.13 3.02
C TRP A 269 -5.75 -11.45 3.63
N CYS A 270 -6.60 -10.81 2.82
CA CYS A 270 -7.75 -10.06 3.35
C CYS A 270 -9.03 -10.12 2.49
N GLY A 271 -9.08 -11.05 1.54
CA GLY A 271 -10.12 -11.09 0.51
C GLY A 271 -10.14 -9.82 -0.36
N THR A 272 -11.31 -9.55 -0.93
CA THR A 272 -11.56 -8.39 -1.79
C THR A 272 -12.19 -7.21 -1.06
N ALA A 273 -12.42 -7.35 0.25
CA ALA A 273 -12.89 -6.25 1.08
C ALA A 273 -11.80 -5.17 1.19
N ASN A 274 -12.24 -3.90 1.20
CA ASN A 274 -11.39 -2.72 1.39
C ASN A 274 -10.34 -2.48 0.29
N TYR A 275 -10.58 -1.49 -0.57
CA TYR A 275 -9.58 -0.94 -1.51
C TYR A 275 -9.02 -1.93 -2.55
N PHE A 276 -9.72 -3.03 -2.85
CA PHE A 276 -9.28 -4.00 -3.86
C PHE A 276 -9.02 -3.33 -5.22
N GLU A 277 -10.00 -2.65 -5.80
CA GLU A 277 -9.87 -1.96 -7.09
C GLU A 277 -8.75 -0.90 -7.08
N VAL A 278 -8.55 -0.21 -5.95
CA VAL A 278 -7.48 0.79 -5.79
C VAL A 278 -6.10 0.12 -5.85
N MET A 279 -5.92 -0.99 -5.12
CA MET A 279 -4.65 -1.74 -5.13
C MET A 279 -4.40 -2.38 -6.49
N THR A 280 -5.43 -2.96 -7.11
CA THR A 280 -5.39 -3.44 -8.50
C THR A 280 -4.99 -2.32 -9.45
N GLY A 281 -5.52 -1.12 -9.27
CA GLY A 281 -5.12 0.07 -10.03
C GLY A 281 -3.64 0.41 -9.90
N TYR A 282 -3.07 0.32 -8.70
CA TYR A 282 -1.62 0.52 -8.49
C TYR A 282 -0.77 -0.55 -9.16
N ALA A 283 -1.15 -1.83 -9.04
CA ALA A 283 -0.46 -2.92 -9.72
C ALA A 283 -0.52 -2.74 -11.25
N LYS A 284 -1.73 -2.54 -11.80
CA LYS A 284 -1.96 -2.24 -13.23
C LYS A 284 -1.12 -1.06 -13.70
N LYS A 285 -1.08 0.02 -12.93
CA LYS A 285 -0.27 1.20 -13.28
C LYS A 285 1.20 0.85 -13.44
N MET A 286 1.74 -0.03 -12.60
CA MET A 286 3.14 -0.44 -12.71
C MET A 286 3.43 -1.25 -13.99
N TYR A 287 2.55 -2.16 -14.43
CA TYR A 287 2.83 -2.96 -15.64
C TYR A 287 2.21 -2.43 -16.94
N THR A 288 1.30 -1.43 -16.90
CA THR A 288 0.68 -0.86 -18.11
C THR A 288 1.16 0.55 -18.44
N ASN A 289 1.56 1.37 -17.47
CA ASN A 289 1.94 2.75 -17.72
C ASN A 289 3.29 2.82 -18.47
N PRO A 290 3.39 3.50 -19.64
CA PRO A 290 4.64 3.63 -20.38
C PRO A 290 5.78 4.32 -19.62
N LYS A 291 5.44 5.15 -18.62
CA LYS A 291 6.42 5.83 -17.75
C LYS A 291 6.83 4.99 -16.54
N SER A 292 6.24 3.81 -16.36
CA SER A 292 6.61 2.94 -15.24
C SER A 292 8.05 2.48 -15.36
N PRO A 293 8.81 2.42 -14.25
CA PRO A 293 10.15 1.86 -14.26
C PRO A 293 10.18 0.37 -14.65
N TRP A 294 9.09 -0.39 -14.48
CA TRP A 294 8.96 -1.76 -14.99
C TRP A 294 8.97 -1.87 -16.51
N LYS A 295 8.82 -0.74 -17.24
CA LYS A 295 8.98 -0.69 -18.71
C LYS A 295 10.42 -0.41 -19.14
N ARG A 296 11.29 -0.04 -18.20
CA ARG A 296 12.68 0.37 -18.47
C ARG A 296 13.67 -0.67 -17.96
N ILE A 297 13.46 -1.16 -16.74
CA ILE A 297 14.31 -2.17 -16.12
C ILE A 297 13.66 -3.55 -16.33
N PRO A 298 14.33 -4.52 -16.95
CA PRO A 298 13.76 -5.84 -17.21
C PRO A 298 13.48 -6.59 -15.90
N PHE A 299 12.52 -7.52 -15.94
CA PHE A 299 12.24 -8.40 -14.81
C PHE A 299 13.36 -9.44 -14.64
N ALA A 300 13.81 -10.01 -15.76
CA ALA A 300 14.87 -11.01 -15.82
C ALA A 300 16.17 -10.53 -15.15
N LYS A 301 16.90 -11.49 -14.58
CA LYS A 301 18.21 -11.31 -13.96
C LYS A 301 19.32 -11.18 -15.00
#